data_AF-A0A7W0MGZ3-F1
#
_entry.id   AF-A0A7W0MGZ3-F1
#
_cell.length_a   1.000
_cell.length_b   1.000
_cell.length_c   1.000
_cell.angle_alpha   90.00
_cell.angle_beta   90.00
_cell.angle_gamma   90.00
#
_symmetry.space_group_name_H-M   'P 1'
#
loop_
_entity.id
_entity.type
_entity.pdbx_description
1 polymer ?
#
loop_
_entity_poly.entity_id
_entity_poly.type
_entity_poly.pdbx_seq_one_letter_code
_entity_poly.pdbx_strand_id
1 'polypeptide(L)'
;MKFLKNAFWPVVGCLLLSALVSLDASAQTKSQQHRKPSVKVVNCKDGDYGCFIQAANTCRKAKLRSTDSNNIGSLMITVTYYSEIRGRQKGKCTFYTKLEEEDIKYDEALIRSLKEEGKTPQEIEQAELDANKAADETEGRDGVCSFTTEKLVTLLKERKEMSRFDSKDWKDCRGTMFNNSFTLTVPLSSKPPKEQP
;
A
#
# COMPACT_ATOMS: atom_id res chain seq x y z
N MET A 1 37.81 26.93 -6.11
CA MET A 1 37.79 28.10 -5.20
C MET A 1 36.91 27.78 -3.99
N LYS A 2 37.35 28.17 -2.78
CA LYS A 2 36.80 28.00 -1.41
C LYS A 2 37.05 26.60 -0.79
N PHE A 3 38.05 26.35 0.09
CA PHE A 3 38.32 26.81 1.48
C PHE A 3 37.10 26.59 2.40
N LEU A 4 37.11 25.88 3.54
CA LEU A 4 38.13 25.51 4.54
C LEU A 4 37.72 24.24 5.31
N LYS A 5 38.72 23.43 5.67
CA LYS A 5 38.71 22.48 6.80
C LYS A 5 38.88 23.28 8.10
N ASN A 6 38.14 22.96 9.16
CA ASN A 6 38.33 23.36 10.56
C ASN A 6 37.24 22.64 11.39
N ALA A 7 37.40 22.24 12.65
CA ALA A 7 38.52 22.25 13.58
C ALA A 7 38.26 21.20 14.66
N PHE A 8 39.37 20.62 15.13
CA PHE A 8 39.57 19.88 16.36
C PHE A 8 39.14 20.71 17.58
N TRP A 9 38.58 20.09 18.63
CA TRP A 9 38.72 20.61 20.00
C TRP A 9 38.81 19.47 21.03
N PRO A 10 39.62 19.62 22.09
CA PRO A 10 40.03 18.52 22.97
C PRO A 10 39.42 18.60 24.40
N VAL A 11 39.34 17.43 25.06
CA VAL A 11 39.90 17.13 26.40
C VAL A 11 39.35 17.88 27.65
N VAL A 12 38.81 17.07 28.58
CA VAL A 12 38.97 17.10 30.06
C VAL A 12 38.14 18.07 30.92
N GLY A 13 37.60 17.49 32.01
CA GLY A 13 37.08 18.19 33.20
C GLY A 13 36.09 17.28 33.94
N CYS A 14 36.53 16.27 34.69
CA CYS A 14 37.05 16.33 36.07
C CYS A 14 35.97 16.68 37.13
N LEU A 15 35.68 15.68 37.97
CA LEU A 15 35.28 15.72 39.40
C LEU A 15 34.29 16.80 39.87
N LEU A 16 33.22 16.34 40.53
CA LEU A 16 33.04 16.56 41.98
C LEU A 16 31.90 15.69 42.54
N LEU A 17 32.28 14.82 43.47
CA LEU A 17 31.39 14.17 44.43
C LEU A 17 30.80 15.25 45.35
N SER A 18 29.47 15.31 45.42
CA SER A 18 28.73 15.95 46.51
C SER A 18 27.70 14.95 47.01
N ALA A 19 28.06 14.23 48.06
CA ALA A 19 27.14 13.44 48.86
C ALA A 19 26.48 14.36 49.89
N LEU A 20 25.18 14.65 49.78
CA LEU A 20 24.37 15.13 50.90
C LEU A 20 22.90 14.67 50.76
N VAL A 21 22.56 13.73 51.63
CA VAL A 21 21.30 13.54 52.40
C VAL A 21 20.06 14.22 51.84
N SER A 22 19.07 13.41 51.42
CA SER A 22 17.69 13.85 51.26
C SER A 22 16.78 12.91 52.03
N LEU A 23 15.92 13.50 52.85
CA LEU A 23 14.95 12.85 53.71
C LEU A 23 13.97 12.01 52.87
N ASP A 24 13.75 10.75 53.30
CA ASP A 24 12.67 9.90 52.83
C ASP A 24 11.30 10.42 53.32
N ALA A 25 10.85 11.52 52.75
CA ALA A 25 9.44 11.87 52.74
C ALA A 25 8.74 10.90 51.79
N SER A 26 8.27 9.78 52.33
CA SER A 26 7.43 8.80 51.63
C SER A 26 6.05 9.41 51.31
N ALA A 27 6.03 10.40 50.42
CA ALA A 27 4.83 10.83 49.75
C ALA A 27 4.38 9.66 48.88
N GLN A 28 3.32 8.98 49.29
CA GLN A 28 2.57 8.06 48.45
C GLN A 28 1.98 8.85 47.29
N THR A 29 2.80 9.13 46.27
CA THR A 29 2.33 9.50 44.95
C THR A 29 1.56 8.29 44.44
N LYS A 30 0.25 8.29 44.68
CA LYS A 30 -0.69 7.43 43.96
C LYS A 30 -0.40 7.67 42.49
N SER A 31 0.38 6.78 41.90
CA SER A 31 0.64 6.70 40.48
C SER A 31 -0.72 6.45 39.84
N GLN A 32 -1.43 7.54 39.55
CA GLN A 32 -2.53 7.51 38.62
C GLN A 32 -1.86 7.15 37.30
N GLN A 33 -1.83 5.85 37.02
CA GLN A 33 -1.58 5.33 35.70
C GLN A 33 -2.61 6.02 34.80
N HIS A 34 -2.21 7.14 34.21
CA HIS A 34 -2.88 7.74 33.07
C HIS A 34 -2.77 6.71 31.96
N ARG A 35 -3.69 5.73 31.98
CA ARG A 35 -3.88 4.79 30.89
C ARG A 35 -4.22 5.65 29.69
N LYS A 36 -3.21 5.85 28.84
CA LYS A 36 -3.36 6.56 27.57
C LYS A 36 -4.58 5.93 26.90
N PRO A 37 -5.67 6.69 26.68
CA PRO A 37 -6.90 6.12 26.19
C PRO A 37 -6.61 5.31 24.93
N SER A 38 -7.06 4.05 24.90
CA SER A 38 -6.85 3.16 23.77
C SER A 38 -7.47 3.82 22.55
N VAL A 39 -6.63 4.20 21.58
CA VAL A 39 -7.11 4.85 20.35
C VAL A 39 -8.05 3.90 19.63
N LYS A 40 -9.35 4.24 19.59
CA LYS A 40 -10.39 3.46 18.92
C LYS A 40 -10.09 3.40 17.42
N VAL A 41 -10.07 2.18 16.86
CA VAL A 41 -9.95 1.95 15.42
C VAL A 41 -11.33 2.11 14.79
N VAL A 42 -11.41 2.89 13.71
CA VAL A 42 -12.64 3.04 12.92
C VAL A 42 -12.72 1.90 11.90
N ASN A 43 -13.77 1.09 11.97
CA ASN A 43 -14.04 0.09 10.94
C ASN A 43 -15.00 0.71 9.93
N CYS A 44 -14.47 1.13 8.77
CA CYS A 44 -15.31 1.60 7.68
C CYS A 44 -16.00 0.40 7.02
N LYS A 45 -17.21 0.60 6.51
CA LYS A 45 -17.92 -0.44 5.76
C LYS A 45 -17.19 -0.74 4.46
N ASP A 46 -17.41 -1.91 3.89
CA ASP A 46 -16.81 -2.32 2.63
C ASP A 46 -17.14 -1.30 1.52
N GLY A 47 -16.11 -0.86 0.80
CA GLY A 47 -16.22 0.19 -0.23
C GLY A 47 -16.48 1.62 0.27
N ASP A 48 -16.60 1.87 1.59
CA ASP A 48 -16.82 3.21 2.14
C ASP A 48 -15.53 4.03 2.21
N TYR A 49 -15.06 4.45 1.04
CA TYR A 49 -13.94 5.38 0.91
C TYR A 49 -14.20 6.73 1.60
N GLY A 50 -15.45 7.17 1.73
CA GLY A 50 -15.80 8.42 2.41
C GLY A 50 -15.41 8.40 3.89
N CYS A 51 -15.81 7.35 4.60
CA CYS A 51 -15.38 7.08 5.98
C CYS A 51 -13.85 7.01 6.10
N PHE A 52 -13.21 6.30 5.17
CA PHE A 52 -11.78 6.05 5.23
C PHE A 52 -10.95 7.32 4.96
N ILE A 53 -11.37 8.13 3.98
CA ILE A 53 -10.81 9.47 3.70
C ILE A 53 -11.01 10.41 4.90
N GLN A 54 -12.18 10.38 5.55
CA GLN A 54 -12.42 11.19 6.75
C GLN A 54 -11.45 10.82 7.88
N ALA A 55 -11.15 9.54 8.07
CA ALA A 55 -10.11 9.10 9.01
C ALA A 55 -8.70 9.55 8.56
N ALA A 56 -8.40 9.48 7.27
CA ALA A 56 -7.12 9.91 6.70
C ALA A 56 -6.82 11.39 6.96
N ASN A 57 -7.82 12.28 6.92
CA ASN A 57 -7.65 13.72 7.22
C ASN A 57 -7.00 14.00 8.59
N THR A 58 -7.04 13.04 9.52
CA THR A 58 -6.45 13.18 10.86
C THR A 58 -5.41 12.09 11.16
N CYS A 59 -5.05 11.26 10.18
CA CYS A 59 -4.34 9.99 10.37
C CYS A 59 -4.97 9.12 11.48
N ARG A 60 -6.30 9.17 11.65
CA ARG A 60 -6.98 8.37 12.67
C ARG A 60 -6.95 6.90 12.25
N LYS A 61 -6.75 6.00 13.22
CA LYS A 61 -6.71 4.57 12.93
C LYS A 61 -8.01 4.12 12.28
N ALA A 62 -7.93 3.48 11.11
CA ALA A 62 -9.10 3.02 10.38
C ALA A 62 -8.78 1.80 9.51
N LYS A 63 -9.81 1.03 9.15
CA LYS A 63 -9.76 -0.12 8.25
C LYS A 63 -10.81 0.01 7.16
N LEU A 64 -10.49 -0.47 5.97
CA LEU A 64 -11.37 -0.55 4.82
C LEU A 64 -11.04 -1.82 4.02
N ARG A 65 -12.07 -2.56 3.63
CA ARG A 65 -11.99 -3.55 2.56
C ARG A 65 -12.69 -2.97 1.33
N SER A 66 -12.08 -3.06 0.16
CA SER A 66 -12.63 -2.49 -1.07
C SER A 66 -12.37 -3.43 -2.23
N THR A 67 -13.41 -3.68 -3.04
CA THR A 67 -13.32 -4.42 -4.29
C THR A 67 -13.48 -3.42 -5.42
N ASP A 68 -12.45 -3.28 -6.24
CA ASP A 68 -12.41 -2.35 -7.37
C ASP A 68 -12.37 -3.20 -8.66
N SER A 69 -13.22 -2.91 -9.64
CA SER A 69 -13.22 -3.57 -10.96
C SER A 69 -12.84 -2.56 -12.04
N ASN A 70 -11.81 -2.86 -12.82
CA ASN A 70 -11.30 -1.99 -13.88
C ASN A 70 -11.13 -2.76 -15.18
N ASN A 71 -11.47 -2.12 -16.30
CA ASN A 71 -11.19 -2.64 -17.63
C ASN A 71 -9.84 -2.10 -18.11
N ILE A 72 -8.85 -2.96 -18.26
CA ILE A 72 -7.55 -2.63 -18.85
C ILE A 72 -7.50 -3.19 -20.26
N GLY A 73 -7.84 -2.34 -21.25
CA GLY A 73 -8.07 -2.82 -22.61
C GLY A 73 -9.30 -3.72 -22.63
N SER A 74 -9.10 -4.97 -23.04
CA SER A 74 -10.15 -5.99 -23.13
C SER A 74 -10.10 -7.05 -22.01
N LEU A 75 -9.42 -6.71 -20.92
CA LEU A 75 -9.36 -7.50 -19.69
C LEU A 75 -10.17 -6.79 -18.61
N MET A 76 -11.15 -7.47 -18.03
CA MET A 76 -11.83 -7.03 -16.82
C MET A 76 -11.08 -7.60 -15.62
N ILE A 77 -10.50 -6.72 -14.81
CA ILE A 77 -9.74 -7.10 -13.61
C ILE A 77 -10.53 -6.65 -12.39
N THR A 78 -10.85 -7.58 -11.50
CA THR A 78 -11.51 -7.31 -10.22
C THR A 78 -10.54 -7.58 -9.09
N VAL A 79 -10.32 -6.60 -8.23
CA VAL A 79 -9.29 -6.67 -7.20
C VAL A 79 -9.85 -6.29 -5.85
N THR A 80 -9.69 -7.15 -4.86
CA THR A 80 -10.07 -6.87 -3.47
C THR A 80 -8.83 -6.51 -2.66
N TYR A 81 -8.88 -5.35 -2.01
CA TYR A 81 -7.83 -4.86 -1.14
C TYR A 81 -8.32 -4.72 0.29
N TYR A 82 -7.46 -5.08 1.24
CA TYR A 82 -7.56 -4.65 2.63
C TYR A 82 -6.60 -3.49 2.88
N SER A 83 -7.12 -2.41 3.46
CA SER A 83 -6.36 -1.19 3.75
C SER A 83 -6.52 -0.75 5.19
N GLU A 84 -5.44 -0.23 5.79
CA GLU A 84 -5.42 0.26 7.17
C GLU A 84 -4.63 1.57 7.28
N ILE A 85 -5.21 2.56 7.95
CA ILE A 85 -4.48 3.71 8.47
C ILE A 85 -4.04 3.34 9.88
N ARG A 86 -2.74 3.23 10.13
CA ARG A 86 -2.18 2.77 11.42
C ARG A 86 -1.93 3.88 12.43
N GLY A 87 -2.14 5.12 12.02
CA GLY A 87 -1.93 6.30 12.86
C GLY A 87 -0.91 7.26 12.27
N ARG A 88 -0.43 8.17 13.11
CA ARG A 88 0.63 9.11 12.78
C ARG A 88 1.98 8.61 13.32
N GLN A 89 3.00 8.60 12.48
CA GLN A 89 4.38 8.31 12.85
C GLN A 89 5.30 9.39 12.25
N LYS A 90 6.11 10.05 13.08
CA LYS A 90 7.03 11.13 12.65
C LYS A 90 6.34 12.20 11.77
N GLY A 91 5.13 12.60 12.15
CA GLY A 91 4.35 13.62 11.43
C GLY A 91 3.64 13.14 10.15
N LYS A 92 3.87 11.90 9.70
CA LYS A 92 3.24 11.30 8.52
C LYS A 92 2.16 10.29 8.91
N CYS A 93 1.17 10.05 8.06
CA CYS A 93 0.23 8.95 8.20
C CYS A 93 0.90 7.63 7.75
N THR A 94 0.81 6.59 8.57
CA THR A 94 1.22 5.23 8.21
C THR A 94 0.04 4.52 7.54
N PHE A 95 0.21 4.13 6.29
CA PHE A 95 -0.81 3.44 5.50
C PHE A 95 -0.34 2.02 5.18
N TYR A 96 -1.17 1.02 5.44
CA TYR A 96 -0.96 -0.37 5.07
C TYR A 96 -1.98 -0.77 4.03
N THR A 97 -1.56 -1.58 3.06
CA THR A 97 -2.45 -2.19 2.08
C THR A 97 -2.00 -3.61 1.78
N LYS A 98 -2.96 -4.49 1.52
CA LYS A 98 -2.78 -5.90 1.18
C LYS A 98 -3.73 -6.24 0.04
N LEU A 99 -3.22 -6.95 -0.95
CA LEU A 99 -4.01 -7.59 -1.98
C LEU A 99 -4.61 -8.87 -1.39
N GLU A 100 -5.94 -8.94 -1.30
CA GLU A 100 -6.63 -10.12 -0.79
C GLU A 100 -7.05 -11.07 -1.90
N GLU A 101 -7.50 -10.54 -3.04
CA GLU A 101 -8.03 -11.33 -4.16
C GLU A 101 -7.84 -10.57 -5.47
N GLU A 102 -7.52 -11.26 -6.55
CA GLU A 102 -7.43 -10.72 -7.92
C GLU A 102 -8.03 -11.70 -8.94
N ASP A 103 -9.09 -11.29 -9.63
CA ASP A 103 -9.79 -12.06 -10.65
C ASP A 103 -9.65 -11.36 -12.01
N ILE A 104 -9.29 -12.11 -13.04
CA ILE A 104 -9.12 -11.64 -14.41
C ILE A 104 -10.13 -12.34 -15.31
N LYS A 105 -10.90 -11.56 -16.07
CA LYS A 105 -11.82 -12.09 -17.07
C LYS A 105 -11.58 -11.44 -18.43
N TYR A 106 -11.72 -12.23 -19.48
CA TYR A 106 -11.66 -11.70 -20.84
C TYR A 106 -13.03 -11.14 -21.21
N ASP A 107 -13.06 -9.92 -21.72
CA ASP A 107 -14.29 -9.36 -22.23
C ASP A 107 -14.71 -10.03 -23.56
N GLU A 108 -15.94 -9.78 -24.01
CA GLU A 108 -16.44 -10.35 -25.26
C GLU A 108 -15.66 -9.91 -26.50
N ALA A 109 -15.00 -8.73 -26.45
CA ALA A 109 -14.22 -8.21 -27.57
C ALA A 109 -12.90 -8.98 -27.72
N LEU A 110 -12.20 -9.28 -26.62
CA LEU A 110 -11.00 -10.12 -26.64
C LEU A 110 -11.34 -11.55 -27.03
N ILE A 111 -12.40 -12.12 -26.46
CA ILE A 111 -12.84 -13.48 -26.83
C ILE A 111 -13.14 -13.56 -28.32
N ARG A 112 -13.77 -12.53 -28.91
CA ARG A 112 -14.05 -12.46 -30.35
C ARG A 112 -12.76 -12.35 -31.16
N SER A 113 -11.85 -11.46 -30.78
CA SER A 113 -10.54 -11.32 -31.43
C SER A 113 -9.76 -12.64 -31.44
N LEU A 114 -9.70 -13.33 -30.30
CA LEU A 114 -9.01 -14.62 -30.19
C LEU A 114 -9.65 -15.69 -31.08
N LYS A 115 -10.99 -15.71 -31.19
CA LYS A 115 -11.69 -16.61 -32.12
C LYS A 115 -11.39 -16.30 -33.58
N GLU A 116 -11.30 -15.02 -33.94
CA GLU A 116 -10.90 -14.57 -35.28
C GLU A 116 -9.45 -14.97 -35.61
N GLU A 117 -8.59 -15.03 -34.60
CA GLU A 117 -7.23 -15.57 -34.68
C GLU A 117 -7.16 -17.12 -34.71
N GLY A 118 -8.33 -17.78 -34.71
CA GLY A 118 -8.43 -19.24 -34.80
C GLY A 118 -8.34 -19.98 -33.47
N LYS A 119 -8.39 -19.28 -32.32
CA LYS A 119 -8.44 -19.93 -31.01
C LYS A 119 -9.77 -20.60 -30.77
N THR A 120 -9.70 -21.84 -30.30
CA THR A 120 -10.85 -22.60 -29.84
C THR A 120 -11.37 -22.06 -28.50
N PRO A 121 -12.65 -22.25 -28.16
CA PRO A 121 -13.18 -21.88 -26.86
C PRO A 121 -12.37 -22.45 -25.68
N GLN A 122 -11.88 -23.68 -25.80
CA GLN A 122 -11.07 -24.35 -24.77
C GLN A 122 -9.70 -23.69 -24.59
N GLU A 123 -9.04 -23.25 -25.67
CA GLU A 123 -7.77 -22.52 -25.56
C GLU A 123 -7.96 -21.15 -24.90
N ILE A 124 -9.07 -20.47 -25.17
CA ILE A 124 -9.40 -19.18 -24.57
C ILE A 124 -9.67 -19.35 -23.08
N GLU A 125 -10.48 -20.35 -22.70
CA GLU A 125 -10.75 -20.69 -21.30
C GLU A 125 -9.46 -21.06 -20.56
N GLN A 126 -8.61 -21.89 -21.16
CA GLN A 126 -7.32 -22.25 -20.56
C GLN A 126 -6.41 -21.02 -20.38
N ALA A 127 -6.39 -20.10 -21.35
CA ALA A 127 -5.60 -18.87 -21.23
C ALA A 127 -6.13 -17.95 -20.12
N GLU A 128 -7.45 -17.87 -19.93
CA GLU A 128 -8.05 -17.12 -18.81
C GLU A 128 -7.73 -17.79 -17.46
N LEU A 129 -7.79 -19.13 -17.39
CA LEU A 129 -7.40 -19.88 -16.20
C LEU A 129 -5.91 -19.68 -15.84
N ASP A 130 -5.02 -19.70 -16.84
CA ASP A 130 -3.59 -19.47 -16.64
C ASP A 130 -3.33 -18.03 -16.17
N ALA A 131 -4.09 -17.05 -16.67
CA ALA A 131 -4.02 -15.66 -16.22
C ALA A 131 -4.46 -15.50 -14.75
N ASN A 132 -5.56 -16.14 -14.36
CA ASN A 132 -6.01 -16.14 -12.96
C ASN A 132 -5.02 -16.84 -12.04
N LYS A 133 -4.44 -17.97 -12.46
CA LYS A 133 -3.38 -18.63 -11.67
C LYS A 133 -2.17 -17.73 -11.44
N ALA A 134 -1.79 -16.92 -12.45
CA ALA A 134 -0.72 -15.94 -12.28
C ALA A 134 -1.13 -14.78 -11.34
N ALA A 135 -2.42 -14.40 -11.32
CA ALA A 135 -2.97 -13.44 -10.38
C ALA A 135 -2.97 -13.99 -8.94
N ASP A 136 -3.31 -15.27 -8.74
CA ASP A 136 -3.25 -15.92 -7.42
C ASP A 136 -1.85 -15.84 -6.77
N GLU A 137 -0.77 -15.81 -7.57
CA GLU A 137 0.61 -15.64 -7.09
C GLU A 137 0.92 -14.23 -6.57
N THR A 138 0.03 -13.27 -6.80
CA THR A 138 0.11 -11.90 -6.28
C THR A 138 -0.71 -11.72 -5.01
N GLU A 139 -1.70 -12.59 -4.75
CA GLU A 139 -2.52 -12.55 -3.56
C GLU A 139 -1.68 -12.62 -2.28
N GLY A 140 -2.14 -11.90 -1.27
CA GLY A 140 -1.44 -11.80 0.00
C GLY A 140 -0.26 -10.84 0.01
N ARG A 141 0.19 -10.34 -1.15
CA ARG A 141 1.21 -9.28 -1.20
C ARG A 141 0.71 -8.04 -0.49
N ASP A 142 1.62 -7.41 0.25
CA ASP A 142 1.27 -6.26 1.06
C ASP A 142 2.38 -5.22 1.07
N GLY A 143 2.07 -4.09 1.69
CA GLY A 143 3.09 -3.12 2.03
C GLY A 143 2.61 -2.00 2.92
N VAL A 144 3.58 -1.23 3.39
CA VAL A 144 3.41 -0.11 4.29
C VAL A 144 4.06 1.13 3.67
N CYS A 145 3.28 2.19 3.60
CA CYS A 145 3.69 3.50 3.11
C CYS A 145 3.64 4.54 4.22
N SER A 146 4.40 5.63 4.05
CA SER A 146 4.37 6.81 4.93
C SER A 146 4.12 8.08 4.13
N PHE A 147 2.94 8.67 4.29
CA PHE A 147 2.49 9.82 3.51
C PHE A 147 2.27 11.06 4.38
N THR A 148 2.35 12.25 3.80
CA THR A 148 1.69 13.40 4.44
C THR A 148 0.18 13.18 4.42
N THR A 149 -0.54 13.81 5.35
CA THR A 149 -2.01 13.72 5.40
C THR A 149 -2.63 14.11 4.06
N GLU A 150 -2.19 15.23 3.49
CA GLU A 150 -2.67 15.76 2.21
C GLU A 150 -2.46 14.75 1.08
N LYS A 151 -1.25 14.17 0.96
CA LYS A 151 -0.96 13.21 -0.11
C LYS A 151 -1.79 11.93 0.04
N LEU A 152 -1.94 11.39 1.25
CA LEU A 152 -2.78 10.21 1.46
C LEU A 152 -4.24 10.49 1.09
N VAL A 153 -4.78 11.65 1.48
CA VAL A 153 -6.15 12.03 1.14
C VAL A 153 -6.33 12.18 -0.37
N THR A 154 -5.38 12.79 -1.07
CA THR A 154 -5.40 12.90 -2.54
C THR A 154 -5.39 11.52 -3.19
N LEU A 155 -4.47 10.63 -2.79
CA LEU A 155 -4.38 9.27 -3.35
C LEU A 155 -5.65 8.46 -3.12
N LEU A 156 -6.27 8.58 -1.94
CA LEU A 156 -7.53 7.87 -1.64
C LEU A 156 -8.70 8.42 -2.45
N LYS A 157 -8.72 9.73 -2.75
CA LYS A 157 -9.73 10.32 -3.65
C LYS A 157 -9.53 9.87 -5.09
N GLU A 158 -8.30 9.90 -5.59
CA GLU A 158 -7.97 9.42 -6.93
C GLU A 158 -8.35 7.95 -7.10
N ARG A 159 -8.06 7.13 -6.08
CA ARG A 159 -8.47 5.72 -6.02
C ARG A 159 -9.98 5.55 -6.05
N LYS A 160 -10.72 6.31 -5.24
CA LYS A 160 -12.19 6.27 -5.21
C LYS A 160 -12.80 6.58 -6.58
N GLU A 161 -12.18 7.47 -7.34
CA GLU A 161 -12.61 7.86 -8.68
C GLU A 161 -11.97 7.00 -9.79
N MET A 162 -11.32 5.88 -9.43
CA MET A 162 -10.60 4.97 -10.35
C MET A 162 -9.65 5.70 -11.33
N SER A 163 -9.04 6.78 -10.86
CA SER A 163 -8.13 7.59 -11.66
C SER A 163 -6.74 6.96 -11.75
N ARG A 164 -5.91 7.45 -12.68
CA ARG A 164 -4.56 6.92 -12.93
C ARG A 164 -3.69 6.92 -11.67
N PHE A 165 -3.09 5.79 -11.37
CA PHE A 165 -2.06 5.65 -10.33
C PHE A 165 -0.67 5.88 -10.94
N ASP A 166 0.08 6.86 -10.44
CA ASP A 166 1.51 7.00 -10.79
C ASP A 166 2.35 6.16 -9.82
N SER A 167 3.16 5.25 -10.37
CA SER A 167 4.16 4.47 -9.62
C SER A 167 5.06 5.34 -8.72
N LYS A 168 5.33 6.60 -9.10
CA LYS A 168 6.16 7.54 -8.34
C LYS A 168 5.55 7.93 -7.00
N ASP A 169 4.23 7.83 -6.87
CA ASP A 169 3.53 8.14 -5.63
C ASP A 169 3.81 7.12 -4.52
N TRP A 170 4.35 5.95 -4.88
CA TRP A 170 4.60 4.83 -3.98
C TRP A 170 6.08 4.68 -3.59
N LYS A 171 6.93 5.68 -3.89
CA LYS A 171 8.38 5.64 -3.62
C LYS A 171 8.75 5.44 -2.14
N ASP A 172 7.91 5.89 -1.21
CA ASP A 172 8.13 5.80 0.24
C ASP A 172 7.47 4.52 0.83
N CYS A 173 7.08 3.58 -0.03
CA CYS A 173 6.43 2.33 0.35
C CYS A 173 7.43 1.18 0.42
N ARG A 174 7.14 0.22 1.28
CA ARG A 174 7.94 -1.00 1.47
C ARG A 174 7.01 -2.20 1.58
N GLY A 175 7.41 -3.34 1.05
CA GLY A 175 6.62 -4.56 1.08
C GLY A 175 6.65 -5.27 -0.26
N THR A 176 6.13 -6.50 -0.29
CA THR A 176 6.13 -7.35 -1.49
C THR A 176 5.25 -6.80 -2.60
N MET A 177 4.22 -6.01 -2.27
CA MET A 177 3.36 -5.33 -3.25
C MET A 177 4.13 -4.30 -4.10
N PHE A 178 5.23 -3.74 -3.60
CA PHE A 178 5.99 -2.66 -4.26
C PHE A 178 7.33 -3.14 -4.85
N ASN A 179 7.61 -4.44 -4.78
CA ASN A 179 8.79 -5.00 -5.43
C ASN A 179 8.49 -5.15 -6.93
N ASN A 180 9.15 -4.33 -7.76
CA ASN A 180 8.99 -4.28 -9.23
C ASN A 180 9.38 -5.57 -9.99
N SER A 181 9.55 -6.70 -9.31
CA SER A 181 9.98 -7.96 -9.92
C SER A 181 8.84 -8.75 -10.59
N PHE A 182 7.59 -8.30 -10.48
CA PHE A 182 6.47 -9.00 -11.10
C PHE A 182 6.13 -8.37 -12.45
N THR A 183 6.72 -8.93 -13.50
CA THR A 183 6.25 -8.70 -14.87
C THR A 183 5.16 -9.72 -15.12
N LEU A 184 3.90 -9.26 -15.15
CA LEU A 184 2.78 -10.10 -15.58
C LEU A 184 3.01 -10.40 -17.06
N THR A 185 3.67 -11.53 -17.33
CA THR A 185 3.95 -11.98 -18.68
C THR A 185 2.70 -12.67 -19.16
N VAL A 186 1.70 -11.90 -19.59
CA VAL A 186 0.57 -12.48 -20.31
C VAL A 186 1.18 -13.10 -21.57
N PRO A 187 1.10 -14.42 -21.77
CA PRO A 187 1.57 -15.04 -22.99
C PRO A 187 0.59 -14.70 -24.12
N LEU A 188 0.52 -13.43 -24.52
CA LEU A 188 -0.05 -13.02 -25.79
C LEU A 188 0.92 -13.54 -26.84
N SER A 189 0.64 -14.74 -27.33
CA SER A 189 1.41 -15.38 -28.40
C SER A 189 1.27 -14.54 -29.67
N SER A 190 2.12 -13.53 -29.80
CA SER A 190 2.16 -12.61 -30.93
C SER A 190 2.84 -13.22 -32.15
N LYS A 191 2.66 -14.53 -32.41
CA LYS A 191 3.14 -15.08 -33.68
C LYS A 191 2.30 -14.42 -34.78
N PRO A 192 2.87 -13.53 -35.60
CA PRO A 192 2.08 -12.86 -36.62
C PRO A 192 1.48 -13.93 -37.54
N PRO A 193 0.22 -13.77 -37.99
CA PRO A 193 -0.37 -14.70 -38.94
C PRO A 193 0.58 -14.82 -40.13
N LYS A 194 1.00 -16.04 -40.44
CA LYS A 194 1.77 -16.30 -41.66
C LYS A 194 0.86 -15.87 -42.83
N GLU A 195 1.30 -14.90 -43.63
CA GLU A 195 0.68 -14.60 -44.91
C GLU A 195 0.52 -15.92 -45.69
N GLN A 196 -0.73 -16.32 -45.92
CA GLN A 196 -1.02 -17.44 -46.80
C GLN A 196 -0.78 -16.98 -48.24
N PRO A 197 -0.04 -17.76 -49.06
CA PRO A 197 0.22 -17.45 -50.46
C PRO A 197 -1.03 -17.53 -51.34
#